data_AF-X1AVG8-F1
#
_entry.id   AF-X1AVG8-F1
#
_cell.length_a   1.000
_cell.length_b   1.000
_cell.length_c   1.000
_cell.angle_alpha   90.00
_cell.angle_beta   90.00
_cell.angle_gamma   90.00
#
_symmetry.space_group_name_H-M   'P 1'
#
loop_
_entity.id
_entity.type
_entity.pdbx_description
1 polymer ?
#
loop_
_entity_poly.entity_id
_entity_poly.type
_entity_poly.pdbx_seq_one_letter_code
_entity_poly.pdbx_strand_id
1 'polypeptide(L)' 'MILEKKESGMIEIDLTGPDGNVFNLLAQAKKLTSLLNDRRENEYLLWDDVKKDMMSADYDHAVDVFEEHFGHIVILYK' A
#
# COMPACT_ATOMS: atom_id res chain seq x y z
N MET A 1 -14.74 1.30 25.16
CA MET A 1 -15.36 2.32 24.30
C MET A 1 -15.15 1.85 22.87
N ILE A 2 -16.21 1.58 22.13
CA ILE A 2 -16.12 1.28 20.70
C ILE A 2 -16.31 2.63 19.99
N LEU A 3 -15.36 3.01 19.15
CA LEU A 3 -15.45 4.24 18.35
C LEU A 3 -15.90 3.86 16.93
N GLU A 4 -16.84 4.60 16.37
CA GLU A 4 -17.18 4.46 14.96
C GLU A 4 -16.08 5.06 14.11
N LYS A 5 -15.48 4.23 13.24
CA LYS A 5 -14.51 4.72 12.26
C LYS A 5 -15.27 5.55 11.24
N LYS A 6 -14.91 6.83 11.12
CA LYS A 6 -15.39 7.69 10.04
C LYS A 6 -14.99 7.01 8.72
N GLU A 7 -15.94 6.77 7.82
CA GLU A 7 -15.65 6.17 6.51
C GLU A 7 -14.84 7.16 5.66
N SER A 8 -13.51 7.12 5.86
CA SER A 8 -12.55 7.55 4.86
C SER A 8 -12.61 6.51 3.74
N GLY A 9 -12.94 6.94 2.52
CA GLY A 9 -12.94 6.04 1.36
C GLY A 9 -11.55 5.48 1.02
N MET A 10 -10.51 5.98 1.67
CA MET A 10 -9.11 5.61 1.47
C MET A 10 -8.59 4.78 2.65
N ILE A 11 -7.61 3.93 2.37
CA ILE A 11 -6.91 3.16 3.39
C ILE A 11 -5.91 4.09 4.08
N GLU A 12 -5.86 4.07 5.40
CA GLU A 12 -4.98 4.92 6.20
C GLU A 12 -3.88 4.06 6.82
N ILE A 13 -2.61 4.45 6.63
CA ILE A 13 -1.45 3.75 7.19
C ILE A 13 -0.59 4.74 7.97
N ASP A 14 -0.44 4.48 9.26
CA ASP A 14 0.48 5.18 10.15
C ASP A 14 1.89 4.63 9.99
N LEU A 15 2.78 5.41 9.38
CA LEU A 15 4.17 5.03 9.14
C LEU A 15 5.03 5.04 10.42
N THR A 16 4.56 5.64 11.51
CA THR A 16 5.22 5.60 12.83
C THR A 16 4.76 4.43 13.70
N GLY A 17 3.63 3.83 13.34
CA GLY A 17 3.03 2.71 14.02
C GLY A 17 3.55 1.34 13.54
N PRO A 18 3.00 0.24 14.11
CA PRO A 18 3.34 -1.12 13.68
C PRO A 18 3.09 -1.37 12.19
N ASP A 19 2.12 -0.67 11.61
CA ASP A 19 1.74 -0.81 10.20
C ASP A 19 2.71 -0.14 9.23
N GLY A 20 3.56 0.76 9.71
CA GLY A 20 4.56 1.45 8.91
C GLY A 20 5.73 0.58 8.48
N ASN A 21 5.96 -0.58 9.10
CA ASN A 21 7.12 -1.39 8.76
C ASN A 21 7.03 -1.94 7.31
N VAL A 22 8.20 -2.12 6.67
CA VAL A 22 8.28 -2.54 5.26
C VAL A 22 7.57 -3.87 4.95
N PHE A 23 7.56 -4.82 5.89
CA PHE A 23 6.87 -6.10 5.67
C PHE A 23 5.36 -5.94 5.68
N ASN A 24 4.81 -5.03 6.50
CA ASN A 24 3.40 -4.69 6.43
C ASN A 24 3.07 -3.96 5.14
N LEU A 25 3.90 -3.00 4.71
CA LEU A 25 3.72 -2.33 3.43
C LEU A 25 3.71 -3.32 2.26
N LEU A 26 4.64 -4.28 2.22
CA LEU A 26 4.65 -5.36 1.22
C LEU A 26 3.38 -6.22 1.26
N ALA A 27 2.90 -6.59 2.46
CA ALA A 27 1.69 -7.37 2.61
C ALA A 27 0.44 -6.60 2.14
N GLN A 28 0.38 -5.29 2.42
CA GLN A 28 -0.69 -4.43 1.93
C GLN A 28 -0.61 -4.24 0.41
N ALA A 29 0.58 -4.01 -0.14
CA ALA A 29 0.79 -3.88 -1.58
C ALA A 29 0.26 -5.11 -2.32
N LYS A 30 0.60 -6.32 -1.85
CA LYS A 30 0.09 -7.57 -2.43
C LYS A 30 -1.45 -7.66 -2.43
N LYS A 31 -2.09 -7.22 -1.35
CA LYS A 31 -3.56 -7.20 -1.28
C LYS A 31 -4.14 -6.18 -2.25
N LEU A 32 -3.55 -4.99 -2.33
CA LEU A 32 -4.00 -3.90 -3.19
C LEU A 32 -3.80 -4.22 -4.66
N THR A 33 -2.70 -4.84 -5.05
CA THR A 33 -2.51 -5.32 -6.43
C THR A 33 -3.60 -6.31 -6.84
N SER A 34 -3.96 -7.24 -5.96
CA SER A 34 -5.06 -8.19 -6.22
C SER A 34 -6.39 -7.46 -6.38
N LEU A 35 -6.72 -6.56 -5.45
CA LEU A 35 -7.98 -5.82 -5.46
C LEU A 35 -8.13 -4.91 -6.69
N LEU A 36 -7.02 -4.29 -7.13
CA LEU A 36 -7.02 -3.44 -8.32
C LEU A 36 -7.17 -4.26 -9.60
N ASN A 37 -6.48 -5.41 -9.70
CA ASN A 37 -6.57 -6.29 -10.86
C ASN A 37 -7.96 -6.90 -11.01
N ASP A 38 -8.65 -7.21 -9.90
CA ASP A 38 -10.05 -7.68 -9.94
C ASP A 38 -11.01 -6.63 -10.49
N ARG A 39 -10.62 -5.34 -10.50
CA ARG A 39 -11.43 -4.20 -10.96
C ARG A 39 -10.99 -3.63 -12.30
N ARG A 40 -9.84 -4.04 -12.84
CA ARG A 40 -9.26 -3.52 -14.09
C ARG A 40 -9.34 -4.60 -15.17
N GLU A 41 -10.01 -4.30 -16.28
CA GLU A 41 -10.15 -5.25 -17.40
C GLU A 41 -8.91 -5.32 -18.30
N ASN A 42 -8.16 -4.21 -18.46
CA ASN A 42 -7.13 -4.09 -19.52
C ASN A 42 -5.73 -3.68 -19.02
N GLU A 43 -5.56 -3.41 -17.72
CA GLU A 43 -4.28 -2.96 -17.15
C GLU A 43 -4.02 -3.70 -15.84
N TYR A 44 -3.10 -4.68 -15.89
CA TYR A 44 -2.73 -5.48 -14.73
C TYR A 44 -1.48 -4.91 -14.06
N LEU A 45 -1.58 -4.70 -12.75
CA LEU A 45 -0.43 -4.41 -11.89
C LEU A 45 0.09 -5.73 -11.33
N LEU A 46 1.28 -6.16 -11.77
CA LEU A 46 1.87 -7.42 -11.34
C LEU A 46 2.53 -7.26 -9.97
N TRP A 47 2.05 -8.04 -9.00
CA TRP A 47 2.60 -8.05 -7.64
C TRP A 47 4.12 -8.28 -7.60
N ASP A 48 4.64 -9.20 -8.42
CA ASP A 48 6.06 -9.53 -8.38
C ASP A 48 6.96 -8.38 -8.83
N ASP A 49 6.50 -7.54 -9.77
CA ASP A 49 7.22 -6.35 -10.22
C ASP A 49 7.24 -5.28 -9.12
N VAL A 50 6.06 -4.99 -8.52
CA VAL A 50 5.94 -4.03 -7.40
C VAL A 50 6.81 -4.48 -6.22
N LYS A 51 6.73 -5.76 -5.85
CA LYS A 51 7.53 -6.33 -4.77
C LYS A 51 9.02 -6.17 -5.04
N LYS A 52 9.46 -6.48 -6.26
CA LYS A 52 10.87 -6.40 -6.64
C LYS A 52 11.39 -4.97 -6.54
N ASP A 53 10.61 -3.99 -6.96
CA ASP A 53 10.99 -2.57 -6.86
C ASP A 53 11.03 -2.09 -5.41
N MET A 54 9.98 -2.36 -4.63
CA MET A 54 9.94 -2.04 -3.18
C MET A 54 11.13 -2.65 -2.41
N MET A 55 11.63 -3.80 -2.84
CA MET A 55 12.76 -4.50 -2.20
C MET A 55 14.14 -4.14 -2.79
N SER A 56 14.20 -3.21 -3.74
CA SER A 56 15.43 -2.93 -4.50
C SER A 56 16.43 -2.00 -3.79
N ALA A 57 15.99 -1.27 -2.77
CA ALA A 57 16.82 -0.32 -2.02
C ALA A 57 16.47 -0.32 -0.51
N ASP A 58 16.26 0.87 0.08
CA ASP A 58 16.02 1.05 1.52
C ASP A 58 14.53 1.22 1.86
N TYR A 59 14.26 1.54 3.12
CA TYR A 59 12.89 1.73 3.61
C TYR A 59 12.18 2.91 2.95
N ASP A 60 12.86 4.05 2.77
CA ASP A 60 12.23 5.22 2.18
C ASP A 60 11.90 4.96 0.70
N HIS A 61 12.78 4.28 -0.04
CA HIS A 61 12.46 3.79 -1.39
C HIS A 61 11.22 2.89 -1.41
N ALA A 62 11.11 1.96 -0.45
CA ALA A 62 9.95 1.09 -0.37
C ALA A 62 8.64 1.86 -0.11
N VAL A 63 8.69 2.93 0.69
CA VAL A 63 7.56 3.83 0.94
C VAL A 63 7.22 4.61 -0.32
N ASP A 64 8.21 5.15 -1.02
CA ASP A 64 8.01 5.94 -2.25
C ASP A 64 7.36 5.09 -3.35
N VAL A 65 7.87 3.88 -3.60
CA VAL A 65 7.29 2.93 -4.57
C VAL A 65 5.86 2.55 -4.17
N PHE A 66 5.60 2.35 -2.87
CA PHE A 66 4.25 2.06 -2.40
C PHE A 66 3.30 3.24 -2.65
N GLU A 67 3.72 4.47 -2.36
CA GLU A 67 2.94 5.68 -2.60
C GLU A 67 2.68 5.90 -4.09
N GLU A 68 3.69 5.69 -4.95
CA GLU A 68 3.56 5.80 -6.40
C GLU A 68 2.45 4.87 -6.94
N HIS A 69 2.44 3.62 -6.50
CA HIS A 69 1.45 2.64 -6.97
C HIS A 69 0.08 2.79 -6.31
N PHE A 70 0.01 3.16 -5.03
CA PHE A 70 -1.22 3.04 -4.23
C PHE A 70 -1.71 4.33 -3.58
N GLY A 71 -0.97 5.44 -3.68
CA GLY A 71 -1.34 6.73 -3.08
C GLY A 71 -2.68 7.30 -3.57
N HIS A 72 -3.17 6.82 -4.71
CA HIS A 72 -4.51 7.14 -5.23
C HIS A 72 -5.66 6.49 -4.43
N ILE A 73 -5.37 5.51 -3.56
CA ILE A 73 -6.33 4.80 -2.71
C ILE A 73 -5.85 4.62 -1.26
N VAL A 74 -4.62 5.04 -0.94
CA VAL A 74 -4.02 4.99 0.39
C VAL A 74 -3.55 6.38 0.80
N ILE A 75 -3.74 6.73 2.07
CA ILE A 75 -3.15 7.88 2.73
C ILE A 75 -2.07 7.36 3.67
N LEU A 76 -0.83 7.80 3.44
CA LEU A 76 0.30 7.58 4.33
C LEU A 76 0.48 8.82 5.21
N TYR A 77 0.67 8.63 6.51
CA TYR A 77 1.00 9.74 7.42
C TYR A 77 2.09 9.33 8.41
N LYS A 78 2.86 10.33 8.84
CA LYS A 78 3.93 10.24 9.82
C LYS A 78 3.63 11.18 10.98
#